data_AF-A0A318T8H4-F1
#
_entry.id   AF-A0A318T8H4-F1
#
_cell.length_a   1.000
_cell.length_b   1.000
_cell.length_c   1.000
_cell.angle_alpha   90.00
_cell.angle_beta   90.00
_cell.angle_gamma   90.00
#
_symmetry.space_group_name_H-M   'P 1'
#
loop_
_entity.id
_entity.type
_entity.pdbx_description
1 polymer ?
#
loop_
_entity_poly.entity_id
_entity_poly.type
_entity_poly.pdbx_seq_one_letter_code
_entity_poly.pdbx_strand_id
1 'polypeptide(L)'
;MNQFAGYVIETPIGYRAMLRFAHEARPGPILGPGGNPVIFQTDAEAWKAVATHLLAYFNGDLRRHGATLTTARSEADALFPTLHRKGRAITVERRALAK
;
A
#
# COMPACT_ATOMS: atom_id res chain seq x y z
N MET A 1 7.10 -17.49 2.41
CA MET A 1 6.42 -16.63 3.40
C MET A 1 6.27 -15.25 2.78
N ASN A 2 5.03 -14.75 2.67
CA ASN A 2 4.74 -13.44 2.07
C ASN A 2 5.01 -12.37 3.12
N GLN A 3 6.15 -11.67 3.01
CA GLN A 3 6.57 -10.68 3.99
C GLN A 3 7.06 -9.41 3.29
N PHE A 4 6.79 -8.27 3.92
CA PHE A 4 7.43 -7.01 3.54
C PHE A 4 8.87 -7.03 4.06
N ALA A 5 9.80 -6.54 3.24
CA ALA A 5 11.18 -6.36 3.67
C ALA A 5 11.72 -5.06 3.06
N GLY A 6 12.34 -4.22 3.89
CA GLY A 6 13.08 -3.05 3.46
C GLY A 6 14.52 -3.19 3.96
N TYR A 7 15.49 -2.95 3.09
CA TYR A 7 16.90 -3.03 3.43
C TYR A 7 17.73 -2.14 2.51
N VAL A 8 18.96 -1.85 2.93
CA VAL A 8 19.90 -1.02 2.18
C VAL A 8 21.08 -1.87 1.73
N ILE A 9 21.55 -1.65 0.50
CA ILE A 9 22.75 -2.28 -0.05
C ILE A 9 23.80 -1.19 -0.30
N GLU A 10 24.98 -1.35 0.29
CA GLU A 10 26.14 -0.53 -0.01
C GLU A 10 26.69 -0.85 -1.42
N THR A 11 27.05 0.19 -2.15
CA THR A 11 27.57 0.16 -3.51
C THR A 11 28.83 1.04 -3.56
N PRO A 12 29.80 0.80 -4.46
CA PRO A 12 31.02 1.63 -4.53
C PRO A 12 30.80 3.14 -4.69
N ILE A 13 29.60 3.57 -5.08
CA ILE A 13 29.22 4.96 -5.34
C ILE A 13 28.13 5.49 -4.39
N GLY A 14 27.74 4.72 -3.35
CA GLY A 14 26.71 5.12 -2.38
C GLY A 14 25.85 3.95 -1.91
N TYR A 15 24.56 4.21 -1.66
CA TYR A 15 23.63 3.27 -1.05
C TYR A 15 22.40 3.07 -1.94
N ARG A 16 21.93 1.82 -2.05
CA ARG A 16 20.68 1.48 -2.74
C ARG A 16 19.62 1.08 -1.74
N ALA A 17 18.48 1.75 -1.79
CA ALA A 17 17.30 1.38 -1.03
C ALA A 17 16.55 0.25 -1.77
N MET A 18 16.36 -0.89 -1.09
CA MET A 18 15.69 -2.07 -1.62
C MET A 18 14.41 -2.33 -0.84
N LEU A 19 13.35 -2.69 -1.55
CA LEU A 19 12.06 -2.97 -0.95
C LEU A 19 11.43 -4.20 -1.62
N ARG A 20 10.87 -5.10 -0.81
CA ARG A 20 10.10 -6.25 -1.24
C ARG A 20 8.68 -6.11 -0.75
N PHE A 21 7.73 -6.15 -1.67
CA PHE A 21 6.33 -6.28 -1.31
C PHE A 21 5.93 -7.74 -1.13
N ALA A 22 4.94 -7.99 -0.28
CA ALA A 22 4.48 -9.35 0.05
C ALA A 22 3.95 -10.13 -1.17
N HIS A 23 3.50 -9.43 -2.20
CA HIS A 23 3.00 -10.02 -3.46
C HIS A 23 4.11 -10.25 -4.50
N GLU A 24 5.32 -9.73 -4.27
CA GLU A 24 6.45 -9.85 -5.18
C GLU A 24 7.39 -10.97 -4.74
N ALA A 25 7.84 -11.75 -5.72
CA ALA A 25 8.79 -12.83 -5.47
C ALA A 25 10.19 -12.31 -5.14
N ARG A 26 10.58 -11.15 -5.67
CA ARG A 26 11.92 -10.57 -5.54
C ARG A 26 11.87 -9.12 -5.05
N PRO A 27 12.83 -8.69 -4.22
CA PRO A 27 13.00 -7.29 -3.86
C PRO A 27 13.41 -6.45 -5.08
N GLY A 28 12.84 -5.25 -5.20
CA GLY A 28 13.20 -4.24 -6.19
C GLY A 28 13.91 -3.05 -5.55
N PRO A 29 14.82 -2.37 -6.28
CA PRO A 29 15.34 -1.09 -5.84
C PRO A 29 14.28 0.00 -5.95
N ILE A 30 14.42 1.06 -5.15
CA ILE A 30 13.67 2.30 -5.38
C ILE A 30 14.14 2.91 -6.70
N LEU A 31 13.19 3.13 -7.61
CA LEU A 31 13.45 3.66 -8.93
C LEU A 31 13.18 5.18 -8.96
N GLY A 32 14.06 5.89 -9.64
CA GLY A 32 13.92 7.31 -9.91
C GLY A 32 13.18 7.57 -11.23
N PRO A 33 13.14 8.83 -11.66
CA PRO A 33 12.62 9.21 -12.97
C PRO A 33 13.30 8.40 -14.08
N GLY A 34 12.51 7.79 -14.96
CA GLY A 34 13.03 6.97 -16.06
C GLY A 34 13.34 5.51 -15.70
N GLY A 35 12.97 5.04 -14.50
CA GLY A 35 13.06 3.62 -14.14
C GLY A 35 14.45 3.14 -13.74
N ASN A 36 15.42 4.05 -13.58
CA ASN A 36 16.75 3.73 -13.09
C ASN A 36 16.79 3.66 -11.56
N PRO A 37 17.54 2.73 -10.94
CA PRO A 37 17.71 2.68 -9.49
C PRO A 37 18.33 3.98 -8.94
N VAL A 38 17.73 4.51 -7.87
CA VAL A 38 18.29 5.68 -7.16
C VAL A 38 19.48 5.25 -6.30
N ILE A 39 20.54 6.04 -6.34
CA ILE A 39 21.73 5.87 -5.50
C ILE A 39 21.78 7.04 -4.53
N PHE A 40 21.68 6.73 -3.24
CA PHE A 40 21.73 7.70 -2.14
C PHE A 40 23.17 7.87 -1.68
N GLN A 41 23.54 9.07 -1.23
CA GLN A 41 24.91 9.32 -0.78
C GLN A 41 25.14 8.84 0.65
N THR A 42 24.07 8.75 1.44
CA THR A 42 24.14 8.30 2.84
C THR A 42 23.17 7.15 3.12
N ASP A 43 23.51 6.31 4.09
CA ASP A 43 22.65 5.22 4.55
C ASP A 43 21.32 5.74 5.12
N ALA A 44 21.37 6.85 5.87
CA ALA A 44 20.18 7.48 6.45
C ALA A 44 19.18 7.94 5.37
N GLU A 45 19.67 8.50 4.26
CA GLU A 45 18.81 8.87 3.12
C GLU A 45 18.18 7.65 2.46
N ALA A 46 18.94 6.57 2.30
CA ALA A 46 18.42 5.32 1.75
C ALA A 46 17.31 4.74 2.63
N TRP A 47 17.50 4.68 3.96
CA TRP A 47 16.47 4.23 4.89
C TRP A 47 15.25 5.13 4.92
N LYS A 48 15.43 6.45 4.84
CA LYS A 48 14.33 7.42 4.71
C LYS A 48 13.53 7.15 3.44
N ALA A 49 14.19 6.84 2.33
CA ALA A 49 13.53 6.48 1.08
C ALA A 49 12.73 5.18 1.20
N VAL A 50 13.29 4.13 1.83
CA VAL A 50 12.60 2.87 2.13
C VAL A 50 11.30 3.14 2.90
N ALA A 51 11.39 3.88 4.01
CA ALA A 51 10.23 4.20 4.84
C ALA A 51 9.17 5.01 4.07
N THR A 52 9.61 6.00 3.30
CA THR A 52 8.72 6.87 2.51
C THR A 52 7.94 6.06 1.45
N HIS A 53 8.63 5.15 0.74
CA HIS A 53 8.00 4.34 -0.30
C HIS A 53 7.09 3.26 0.29
N LEU A 54 7.46 2.69 1.44
CA LEU A 54 6.61 1.75 2.17
C LEU A 54 5.30 2.42 2.61
N LEU A 55 5.39 3.62 3.18
CA LEU A 55 4.22 4.40 3.59
C LEU A 55 3.37 4.81 2.39
N ALA A 56 3.99 5.22 1.28
CA ALA A 56 3.28 5.52 0.04
C ALA A 56 2.51 4.31 -0.49
N TYR A 57 3.12 3.12 -0.44
CA TYR A 57 2.43 1.88 -0.78
C TYR A 57 1.24 1.62 0.15
N PHE A 58 1.43 1.71 1.47
CA PHE A 58 0.35 1.48 2.43
C PHE A 58 -0.82 2.45 2.28
N ASN A 59 -0.55 3.71 1.93
CA ASN A 59 -1.57 4.74 1.80
C ASN A 59 -2.23 4.81 0.41
N GLY A 60 -1.73 4.07 -0.59
CA GLY A 60 -2.23 4.16 -1.96
C GLY A 60 -2.48 2.80 -2.60
N ASP A 61 -1.40 2.08 -2.93
CA ASP A 61 -1.44 0.86 -3.75
C ASP A 61 -1.42 -0.43 -2.91
N LEU A 62 -1.75 -0.36 -1.61
CA LEU A 62 -1.78 -1.56 -0.77
C LEU A 62 -2.79 -2.55 -1.34
N ARG A 63 -2.26 -3.58 -2.00
CA ARG A 63 -3.04 -4.63 -2.64
C ARG A 63 -3.59 -5.54 -1.55
N ARG A 64 -4.71 -5.13 -0.96
CA ARG A 64 -5.50 -5.98 -0.08
C ARG A 64 -5.97 -7.18 -0.87
N HIS A 65 -5.78 -8.38 -0.31
CA HIS A 65 -6.59 -9.54 -0.66
C HIS A 65 -8.00 -9.28 -0.12
N GLY A 66 -8.80 -8.52 -0.86
CA GLY A 66 -10.13 -8.06 -0.45
C GLY A 66 -10.32 -6.57 -0.69
N ALA A 67 -10.73 -6.24 -1.92
CA ALA A 67 -11.31 -4.98 -2.39
C ALA A 67 -10.81 -3.67 -1.76
N THR A 68 -10.13 -2.85 -2.57
CA THR A 68 -10.08 -1.40 -2.35
C THR A 68 -11.52 -0.89 -2.25
N LEU A 69 -11.88 -0.25 -1.13
CA LEU A 69 -13.17 0.41 -0.96
C LEU A 69 -13.18 1.63 -1.88
N THR A 70 -13.68 1.46 -3.09
CA THR A 70 -13.89 2.57 -4.00
C THR A 70 -15.05 3.43 -3.48
N THR A 71 -15.01 4.73 -3.76
CA THR A 71 -16.13 5.65 -3.51
C THR A 71 -17.44 5.09 -4.07
N ALA A 72 -17.38 4.53 -5.29
CA ALA A 72 -18.48 3.85 -5.94
C ALA A 72 -19.08 2.68 -5.13
N ARG A 73 -18.25 1.91 -4.40
CA ARG A 73 -18.75 0.81 -3.56
C ARG A 73 -19.41 1.33 -2.28
N SER A 74 -18.86 2.39 -1.69
CA SER A 74 -19.50 3.08 -0.55
C SER A 74 -20.82 3.74 -0.93
N GLU A 75 -20.92 4.31 -2.13
CA GLU A 75 -22.15 4.89 -2.68
C GLU A 75 -23.19 3.82 -3.01
N ALA A 76 -22.76 2.70 -3.63
CA ALA A 76 -23.63 1.56 -3.87
C ALA A 76 -24.16 0.95 -2.57
N ASP A 77 -23.33 0.87 -1.53
CA ASP A 77 -23.74 0.41 -0.20
C ASP A 77 -24.72 1.36 0.50
N ALA A 78 -24.76 2.65 0.13
CA ALA A 78 -25.76 3.60 0.62
C ALA A 78 -27.15 3.40 -0.02
N LEU A 79 -27.21 2.85 -1.24
CA LEU A 79 -28.47 2.55 -1.93
C LEU A 79 -29.25 1.38 -1.30
N PHE A 80 -28.59 0.57 -0.45
CA PHE A 80 -29.20 -0.59 0.22
C PHE A 80 -29.14 -0.45 1.75
N PRO A 81 -29.99 0.41 2.35
CA PRO A 81 -29.93 0.75 3.79
C PRO A 81 -30.37 -0.38 4.72
N THR A 82 -31.07 -1.39 4.21
CA THR A 82 -31.63 -2.49 5.00
C THR A 82 -31.05 -3.82 4.56
N LEU A 83 -30.61 -4.64 5.52
CA LEU A 83 -30.23 -6.03 5.29
C LEU A 83 -31.35 -6.94 5.80
N HIS A 84 -31.84 -7.86 4.95
CA HIS A 84 -32.84 -8.84 5.39
C HIS A 84 -32.14 -10.07 5.97
N ARG A 85 -32.33 -10.32 7.27
CA ARG A 85 -31.84 -11.52 7.95
C ARG A 85 -33.02 -12.33 8.46
N LYS A 86 -33.11 -13.61 8.06
CA LYS A 86 -34.24 -14.49 8.40
C LYS A 86 -35.62 -13.87 8.06
N GLY A 87 -35.72 -13.22 6.91
CA GLY A 87 -36.96 -12.60 6.43
C GLY A 87 -37.34 -11.27 7.09
N ARG A 88 -36.54 -10.73 8.01
CA ARG A 88 -36.78 -9.43 8.66
C ARG A 88 -35.75 -8.39 8.22
N ALA A 89 -36.21 -7.19 7.88
CA ALA A 89 -35.34 -6.05 7.60
C ALA A 89 -34.64 -5.60 8.89
N ILE A 90 -33.32 -5.47 8.84
CA ILE A 90 -32.50 -4.91 9.90
C ILE A 90 -31.82 -3.67 9.33
N THR A 91 -32.04 -2.53 9.99
CA THR A 91 -31.30 -1.30 9.72
C THR A 91 -29.90 -1.45 10.31
N VAL A 92 -28.89 -1.29 9.47
CA VAL A 92 -27.49 -1.40 9.89
C VAL A 92 -26.84 -0.04 9.69
N GLU A 93 -26.25 0.50 10.77
CA GLU A 93 -25.42 1.70 10.65
C GLU A 93 -24.20 1.36 9.81
N ARG A 94 -24.12 1.97 8.62
CA ARG A 94 -22.97 1.83 7.72
C ARG A 94 -22.09 3.07 7.83
N ARG A 95 -20.77 2.86 7.73
CA ARG A 95 -19.77 3.94 7.83
C ARG A 95 -20.00 4.93 6.68
N ALA A 96 -20.39 6.15 7.00
CA ALA A 96 -20.44 7.23 6.03
C ALA A 96 -19.01 7.66 5.66
N LEU A 97 -18.79 8.07 4.40
CA LEU A 97 -17.61 8.85 4.05
C LEU A 97 -17.63 10.12 4.92
N ALA A 98 -16.55 10.39 5.64
CA ALA A 98 -16.35 11.72 6.22
C ALA A 98 -16.30 12.72 5.05
N LYS A 99 -17.11 13.77 5.15
CA LYS A 99 -17.23 14.84 4.15
C LYS A 99 -15.92 15.58 3.97
#